data_AF-A0A0J6CBU7-F1
#
_entry.id   AF-A0A0J6CBU7-F1
#
_cell.length_a   1.000
_cell.length_b   1.000
_cell.length_c   1.000
_cell.angle_alpha   90.00
_cell.angle_beta   90.00
_cell.angle_gamma   90.00
#
_symmetry.space_group_name_H-M   'P 1'
#
loop_
_entity.id
_entity.type
_entity.pdbx_description
1 polymer ?
#
loop_
_entity_poly.entity_id
_entity_poly.type
_entity_poly.pdbx_seq_one_letter_code
_entity_poly.pdbx_strand_id
1 'polypeptide(L)'
;DRKVASRLPKMNALASSHDWVYFVAGKKSSNGKMLLEECRKANPNTLFISEVKEITEPLPAGVRRVGVCGATSTPKWLMEEVAVRIRELNASR
;
A
#
# COMPACT_ATOMS: atom_id res chain seq x y z
N ASP A 1 6.47 -5.46 20.13
CA ASP A 1 6.64 -6.62 19.22
C ASP A 1 7.80 -6.50 18.25
N ARG A 2 8.76 -7.44 18.33
CA ARG A 2 9.96 -7.53 17.47
C ARG A 2 9.66 -7.62 15.96
N LYS A 3 8.44 -8.06 15.61
CA LYS A 3 7.92 -8.24 14.24
C LYS A 3 7.57 -6.95 13.51
N VAL A 4 7.36 -5.84 14.21
CA VAL A 4 7.03 -4.52 13.62
C VAL A 4 8.32 -3.80 13.20
N ALA A 5 9.33 -3.83 14.08
CA ALA A 5 10.62 -3.16 13.86
C ALA A 5 11.38 -3.67 12.62
N SER A 6 11.29 -4.96 12.29
CA SER A 6 11.97 -5.51 11.10
C SER A 6 11.29 -5.17 9.77
N ARG A 7 10.03 -4.70 9.81
CA ARG A 7 9.23 -4.39 8.61
C ARG A 7 9.27 -2.92 8.23
N LEU A 8 9.40 -2.03 9.20
CA LEU A 8 9.50 -0.58 8.96
C LEU A 8 10.57 -0.20 7.93
N PRO A 9 11.81 -0.74 7.98
CA PRO A 9 12.82 -0.36 6.99
C PRO A 9 12.45 -0.76 5.56
N LYS A 10 11.90 -1.97 5.37
CA LYS A 10 11.49 -2.45 4.04
C LYS A 10 10.30 -1.69 3.50
N MET A 11 9.34 -1.39 4.37
CA MET A 11 8.16 -0.59 4.02
C MET A 11 8.57 0.84 3.67
N ASN A 12 9.43 1.48 4.45
CA ASN A 12 9.90 2.83 4.17
C ASN A 12 10.72 2.88 2.87
N ALA A 13 11.60 1.90 2.65
CA ALA A 13 12.34 1.80 1.39
C ALA A 13 11.40 1.68 0.17
N LEU A 14 10.36 0.84 0.27
CA LEU A 14 9.33 0.74 -0.77
C LEU A 14 8.57 2.06 -0.92
N ALA A 15 8.12 2.66 0.18
CA ALA A 15 7.32 3.88 0.14
C ALA A 15 8.09 5.02 -0.52
N SER A 16 9.34 5.26 -0.12
CA SER A 16 10.17 6.35 -0.65
C SER A 16 10.68 6.12 -2.08
N SER A 17 10.63 4.88 -2.60
CA SER A 17 11.10 4.58 -3.96
C SER A 17 9.99 4.56 -5.03
N HIS A 18 8.73 4.77 -4.63
CA HIS A 18 7.56 4.74 -5.52
C HIS A 18 6.86 6.10 -5.52
N ASP A 19 6.16 6.41 -6.61
CA ASP A 19 5.43 7.69 -6.76
C ASP A 19 4.10 7.64 -5.99
N TRP A 20 3.49 6.46 -5.92
CA TRP A 20 2.21 6.19 -5.27
C TRP A 20 2.26 4.87 -4.52
N VAL A 21 1.59 4.78 -3.36
CA VAL A 21 1.60 3.57 -2.53
C VAL A 21 0.18 3.20 -2.12
N TYR A 22 -0.19 1.94 -2.27
CA TYR A 22 -1.39 1.37 -1.65
C TYR A 22 -0.98 0.61 -0.39
N PHE A 23 -1.54 1.02 0.75
CA PHE A 23 -1.37 0.38 2.04
C PHE A 23 -2.63 -0.38 2.42
N VAL A 24 -2.52 -1.71 2.46
CA VAL A 24 -3.64 -2.63 2.66
C VAL A 24 -3.72 -3.07 4.12
N ALA A 25 -4.80 -2.71 4.81
CA ALA A 25 -5.07 -3.20 6.17
C ALA A 25 -6.55 -3.11 6.55
N GLY A 26 -6.96 -3.89 7.57
CA GLY A 26 -8.32 -3.80 8.10
C GLY A 26 -8.56 -2.51 8.89
N LYS A 27 -9.75 -1.92 8.76
CA LYS A 27 -10.16 -0.63 9.37
C LYS A 27 -9.96 -0.54 10.90
N LYS A 28 -10.04 -1.68 11.60
CA LYS A 28 -9.91 -1.77 13.06
C LYS A 28 -8.52 -2.20 13.56
N SER A 29 -7.53 -2.35 12.67
CA SER A 29 -6.19 -2.83 13.06
C SER A 29 -5.36 -1.72 13.71
N SER A 30 -5.13 -1.80 15.02
CA SER A 30 -4.26 -0.85 15.74
C SER A 30 -2.83 -0.82 15.18
N ASN A 31 -2.27 -2.01 14.89
CA ASN A 31 -0.95 -2.12 14.25
C ASN A 31 -0.97 -1.60 12.80
N GLY A 32 -2.10 -1.75 12.10
CA GLY A 32 -2.28 -1.22 10.75
C GLY A 32 -2.24 0.31 10.73
N LYS A 33 -2.87 0.97 11.70
CA LYS A 33 -2.83 2.44 11.82
C LYS A 33 -1.40 2.94 12.03
N MET A 34 -0.66 2.37 12.97
CA MET A 34 0.74 2.75 13.22
C MET A 34 1.61 2.61 11.96
N LEU A 35 1.54 1.46 11.28
CA LEU A 35 2.32 1.20 10.08
C LEU A 35 1.91 2.10 8.91
N LEU A 36 0.61 2.41 8.77
CA LEU A 36 0.11 3.37 7.79
C LEU A 36 0.71 4.75 8.00
N GLU A 37 0.74 5.25 9.23
CA GLU A 37 1.31 6.56 9.55
C GLU A 37 2.81 6.61 9.21
N GLU A 38 3.56 5.57 9.54
CA GLU A 38 4.99 5.48 9.17
C GLU A 38 5.18 5.42 7.64
N CYS A 39 4.32 4.69 6.93
CA CYS A 39 4.34 4.66 5.47
C CYS A 39 4.03 6.03 4.86
N ARG A 40 3.04 6.76 5.41
CA ARG A 40 2.67 8.12 5.00
C ARG A 40 3.77 9.14 5.25
N LYS A 41 4.53 9.00 6.34
CA LYS A 41 5.73 9.82 6.58
C LYS A 41 6.80 9.61 5.51
N ALA A 42 6.98 8.36 5.06
CA ALA A 42 7.95 8.02 4.02
C ALA A 42 7.45 8.40 2.61
N ASN A 43 6.14 8.37 2.38
CA ASN A 43 5.51 8.81 1.14
C ASN A 43 4.09 9.36 1.40
N PRO A 44 3.86 10.69 1.23
CA PRO A 44 2.54 11.28 1.47
C PRO A 44 1.45 10.80 0.50
N ASN A 45 1.84 10.26 -0.67
CA ASN A 45 0.94 9.65 -1.66
C ASN A 45 0.59 8.19 -1.31
N THR A 46 0.47 7.90 -0.02
CA THR A 46 0.05 6.58 0.48
C THR A 46 -1.46 6.55 0.70
N LEU A 47 -2.15 5.77 -0.12
CA LEU A 47 -3.59 5.51 0.00
C LEU A 47 -3.84 4.27 0.86
N PHE A 48 -4.69 4.42 1.88
CA PHE A 48 -5.16 3.29 2.68
C PHE A 48 -6.34 2.64 1.97
N ILE A 49 -6.32 1.31 1.88
CA ILE A 49 -7.46 0.51 1.41
C ILE A 49 -7.67 -0.70 2.31
N SER A 50 -8.92 -1.10 2.49
CA SER A 50 -9.25 -2.33 3.23
C SER A 50 -9.66 -3.50 2.33
N GLU A 51 -10.07 -3.21 1.10
CA GLU A 51 -10.42 -4.20 0.09
C GLU A 51 -10.14 -3.69 -1.34
N VAL A 52 -10.01 -4.63 -2.29
CA VAL A 52 -9.68 -4.35 -3.71
C VAL A 52 -10.71 -3.45 -4.38
N LYS A 53 -11.98 -3.56 -3.96
CA LYS A 53 -13.11 -2.81 -4.53
C LYS A 53 -13.03 -1.30 -4.30
N GLU A 54 -12.23 -0.86 -3.33
CA GLU A 54 -11.97 0.57 -3.08
C GLU A 54 -11.13 1.22 -4.19
N ILE A 55 -10.51 0.42 -5.08
CA ILE A 55 -9.77 0.91 -6.24
C ILE A 55 -10.72 0.97 -7.45
N THR A 56 -11.36 2.13 -7.60
CA THR A 56 -12.36 2.39 -8.65
C THR A 56 -11.80 3.13 -9.85
N GLU A 57 -10.72 3.88 -9.66
CA GLU A 57 -10.15 4.78 -10.67
C GLU A 57 -8.70 4.41 -11.01
N PRO A 58 -8.24 4.71 -12.24
CA PRO A 58 -6.84 4.53 -12.60
C PRO A 58 -5.93 5.50 -11.81
N LEU A 59 -4.62 5.31 -11.91
CA LEU A 59 -3.66 6.11 -11.13
C LEU A 59 -3.73 7.60 -11.52
N PRO A 60 -3.32 8.53 -10.65
CA PRO A 60 -3.14 9.92 -11.06
C PRO A 60 -2.17 10.05 -12.25
N ALA A 61 -2.33 11.10 -13.05
CA ALA A 61 -1.41 11.39 -14.15
C ALA A 61 0.02 11.61 -13.62
N GLY A 62 1.02 11.09 -14.34
CA GLY A 62 2.44 11.22 -13.97
C GLY A 62 2.95 10.16 -12.97
N VAL A 63 2.07 9.35 -12.37
CA VAL A 63 2.48 8.20 -11.55
C VAL A 63 3.00 7.09 -12.45
N ARG A 64 4.24 6.66 -12.24
CA ARG A 64 4.90 5.58 -13.03
C ARG A 64 5.23 4.37 -12.18
N ARG A 65 5.54 4.57 -10.91
CA ARG A 65 5.93 3.51 -9.97
C ARG A 65 4.91 3.44 -8.84
N VAL A 66 4.27 2.29 -8.71
CA VAL A 66 3.29 2.02 -7.65
C VAL A 66 3.77 0.91 -6.74
N GLY A 67 3.80 1.20 -5.46
CA GLY A 67 4.09 0.22 -4.41
C GLY A 67 2.79 -0.33 -3.80
N VAL A 68 2.79 -1.61 -3.45
CA VAL A 68 1.72 -2.23 -2.65
C VAL A 68 2.34 -2.85 -1.42
N CYS A 69 1.86 -2.47 -0.24
CA CYS A 69 2.29 -3.01 1.05
C CYS A 69 1.12 -3.11 2.02
N GLY A 70 1.31 -3.70 3.20
CA GLY A 70 0.22 -3.86 4.16
C GLY A 70 0.68 -4.16 5.57
N ALA A 71 -0.30 -4.21 6.48
CA ALA A 71 -0.07 -4.55 7.87
C ALA A 71 0.42 -6.00 8.04
N THR A 72 0.97 -6.31 9.22
CA THR A 72 1.48 -7.67 9.52
C THR A 72 0.42 -8.78 9.38
N SER A 73 -0.85 -8.45 9.58
CA SER A 73 -1.99 -9.37 9.48
C SER A 73 -2.61 -9.44 8.08
N THR A 74 -2.12 -8.64 7.13
CA THR A 74 -2.68 -8.60 5.77
C THR A 74 -2.13 -9.77 4.97
N PRO A 75 -3.00 -10.63 4.40
CA PRO A 75 -2.54 -11.79 3.65
C PRO A 75 -1.95 -11.36 2.30
N LYS A 76 -0.99 -12.16 1.80
CA LYS A 76 -0.28 -11.87 0.54
C LYS A 76 -1.21 -11.82 -0.66
N TRP A 77 -2.17 -12.75 -0.74
CA TRP A 77 -3.13 -12.81 -1.86
C TRP A 77 -3.91 -11.50 -2.02
N LEU A 78 -4.26 -10.83 -0.93
CA LEU A 78 -4.99 -9.55 -1.00
C LEU A 78 -4.12 -8.43 -1.59
N MET A 79 -2.82 -8.40 -1.25
CA MET A 79 -1.88 -7.46 -1.87
C MET A 79 -1.66 -7.77 -3.35
N GLU A 80 -1.67 -9.05 -3.74
CA GLU A 80 -1.58 -9.48 -5.13
C GLU A 80 -2.82 -9.09 -5.94
N GLU A 81 -4.02 -9.28 -5.39
CA GLU A 81 -5.28 -8.84 -6.02
C GLU A 81 -5.32 -7.31 -6.21
N VAL A 82 -4.85 -6.55 -5.23
CA VAL A 82 -4.68 -5.09 -5.34
C VAL A 82 -3.74 -4.75 -6.51
N ALA A 83 -2.60 -5.43 -6.61
CA ALA A 83 -1.66 -5.21 -7.71
C ALA A 83 -2.27 -5.57 -9.08
N VAL A 84 -3.05 -6.65 -9.18
CA VAL A 84 -3.79 -7.02 -10.40
C VAL A 84 -4.79 -5.94 -10.76
N ARG A 85 -5.61 -5.50 -9.81
CA ARG A 85 -6.62 -4.45 -10.03
C ARG A 85 -6.02 -3.14 -10.54
N ILE A 86 -4.90 -2.72 -9.96
CA ILE A 86 -4.17 -1.53 -10.41
C ILE A 86 -3.69 -1.72 -11.86
N ARG A 87 -3.15 -2.89 -12.22
CA ARG A 87 -2.72 -3.16 -13.60
C ARG A 87 -3.89 -3.13 -14.58
N GLU A 88 -5.02 -3.77 -14.25
CA GLU A 88 -6.21 -3.79 -15.10
C GLU A 88 -6.72 -2.39 -15.41
N LEU A 89 -6.82 -1.53 -14.39
CA LEU A 89 -7.29 -0.14 -14.55
C LEU A 89 -6.34 0.73 -15.38
N ASN A 90 -5.06 0.35 -15.48
CA ASN A 90 -4.03 1.13 -16.17
C ASN A 90 -3.48 0.42 -17.42
N ALA A 91 -4.10 -0.67 -17.88
CA ALA A 91 -3.58 -1.48 -18.99
C ALA A 91 -3.55 -0.75 -20.34
N SER A 92 -4.38 0.29 -20.50
CA SER A 92 -4.53 1.06 -21.74
C SER A 92 -3.89 2.46 -21.69
N ARG A 93 -2.95 2.68 -20.75
CA ARG A 93 -2.31 3.98 -20.51
C ARG A 93 -0.90 4.08 -21.07
#